data_AF-A0A846UXV9-F1
#
_entry.id   AF-A0A846UXV9-F1
#
_cell.length_a   1.000
_cell.length_b   1.000
_cell.length_c   1.000
_cell.angle_alpha   90.00
_cell.angle_beta   90.00
_cell.angle_gamma   90.00
#
_symmetry.space_group_name_H-M   'P 1'
#
loop_
_entity.id
_entity.type
_entity.pdbx_description
1 polymer ?
#
loop_
_entity_poly.entity_id
_entity_poly.type
_entity_poly.pdbx_seq_one_letter_code
_entity_poly.pdbx_strand_id
1 'polypeptide(L)'
;MRIDLPKDYIAYFKEAGVIEGFTEGMPGYVALWNPDEIEAGNRDLQVATYAPGFLGFGTDGGGELLAFDESGAVFMLPMIGMEPQYASKIADSWREIARRITPQA
;
A
#
# COMPACT_ATOMS: atom_id res chain seq x y z
N MET A 1 -4.13 15.11 -10.62
CA MET A 1 -2.89 14.75 -9.91
C MET A 1 -2.67 13.26 -10.11
N ARG A 2 -1.48 12.82 -10.51
CA ARG A 2 -1.17 11.41 -10.76
C ARG A 2 -0.02 11.02 -9.85
N ILE A 3 -0.22 10.03 -9.00
CA ILE A 3 0.81 9.45 -8.16
C ILE A 3 1.46 8.32 -8.95
N ASP A 4 2.78 8.37 -9.08
CA ASP A 4 3.53 7.31 -9.73
C ASP A 4 3.92 6.23 -8.72
N LEU A 5 3.86 4.97 -9.14
CA LEU A 5 4.30 3.86 -8.29
C LEU A 5 5.79 3.99 -7.98
N PRO A 6 6.22 3.77 -6.72
CA PRO A 6 7.63 3.73 -6.38
C PRO A 6 8.38 2.68 -7.21
N LYS A 7 9.53 3.05 -7.77
CA LYS A 7 10.34 2.14 -8.60
C LYS A 7 10.73 0.86 -7.86
N ASP A 8 10.97 0.97 -6.56
CA ASP A 8 11.35 -0.16 -5.72
C ASP A 8 10.17 -1.11 -5.44
N TYR A 9 8.93 -0.61 -5.51
CA TYR A 9 7.73 -1.45 -5.48
C TYR A 9 7.66 -2.31 -6.73
N ILE A 10 7.85 -1.69 -7.90
CA ILE A 10 7.87 -2.41 -9.18
C ILE A 10 9.03 -3.44 -9.21
N ALA A 11 10.21 -3.06 -8.73
CA ALA A 11 11.37 -3.95 -8.67
C ALA A 11 11.11 -5.17 -7.77
N TYR A 12 10.45 -4.98 -6.63
CA TYR A 12 10.11 -6.04 -5.69
C TYR A 12 9.30 -7.18 -6.35
N PHE A 13 8.33 -6.86 -7.20
CA PHE A 13 7.57 -7.89 -7.94
C PHE A 13 8.41 -8.58 -9.03
N LYS A 14 9.35 -7.87 -9.66
CA LYS A 14 10.26 -8.47 -10.64
C LYS A 14 11.23 -9.48 -10.02
N GLU A 15 11.56 -9.30 -8.74
CA GLU A 15 12.44 -10.18 -7.98
C GLU A 15 11.67 -11.34 -7.30
N ALA A 16 10.42 -11.57 -7.68
CA ALA A 16 9.53 -12.57 -7.07
C ALA A 16 9.32 -12.37 -5.57
N GLY A 17 9.21 -11.11 -5.14
CA GLY A 17 8.82 -10.75 -3.78
C GLY A 17 7.46 -11.35 -3.39
N VAL A 18 7.28 -11.61 -2.10
CA VAL A 18 6.02 -12.20 -1.60
C VAL A 18 4.88 -11.20 -1.76
N ILE A 19 3.73 -11.71 -2.21
CA ILE A 19 2.51 -10.93 -2.43
C ILE A 19 1.75 -10.77 -1.11
N GLU A 20 1.85 -11.76 -0.21
CA GLU A 20 1.23 -11.73 1.11
C GLU A 20 2.21 -12.14 2.20
N GLY A 21 2.15 -11.50 3.36
CA GLY A 21 3.01 -11.85 4.49
C GLY A 21 2.84 -10.98 5.72
N PHE A 22 3.31 -11.49 6.86
CA PHE A 22 3.38 -10.72 8.09
C PHE A 22 4.50 -9.67 8.00
N THR A 23 4.31 -8.57 8.70
CA THR A 23 5.35 -7.55 8.88
C THR A 23 5.69 -7.36 10.35
N GLU A 24 6.95 -7.08 10.64
CA GLU A 24 7.34 -6.59 11.96
C GLU A 24 6.82 -5.17 12.17
N GLY A 25 6.06 -4.95 13.25
CA GLY A 25 5.43 -3.66 13.53
C GLY A 25 4.24 -3.39 12.61
N MET A 26 3.99 -2.12 12.26
CA MET A 26 2.93 -1.75 11.31
C MET A 26 3.39 -2.06 9.86
N PRO A 27 2.52 -2.57 8.97
CA PRO A 27 1.06 -2.79 9.14
C PRO A 27 0.64 -4.10 9.82
N GLY A 28 1.57 -4.94 10.28
CA GLY A 28 1.32 -6.25 10.89
C GLY A 28 1.10 -7.35 9.85
N TYR A 29 0.44 -7.03 8.74
CA TYR A 29 0.28 -7.91 7.58
C TYR A 29 0.17 -7.08 6.30
N VAL A 30 0.57 -7.66 5.17
CA VAL A 30 0.38 -7.07 3.85
C VAL A 30 -0.23 -8.11 2.91
N ALA A 31 -1.22 -7.67 2.13
CA ALA A 31 -1.66 -8.31 0.89
C ALA A 31 -1.51 -7.29 -0.24
N LEU A 32 -0.45 -7.43 -1.01
CA LEU A 32 -0.01 -6.47 -2.02
C LEU A 32 -0.73 -6.73 -3.34
N TRP A 33 -1.03 -5.67 -4.08
CA TRP A 33 -1.56 -5.78 -5.44
C TRP A 33 -0.42 -5.75 -6.45
N ASN A 34 -0.49 -6.60 -7.47
CA ASN A 34 0.47 -6.53 -8.56
C ASN A 34 0.43 -5.12 -9.20
N PRO A 35 1.56 -4.55 -9.66
CA PRO A 35 1.56 -3.27 -10.38
C PRO A 35 0.49 -3.14 -11.46
N ASP A 36 0.16 -4.23 -12.16
CA ASP A 36 -0.86 -4.26 -13.22
C ASP A 36 -2.31 -4.21 -12.67
N GLU A 37 -2.51 -4.50 -11.38
CA GLU A 37 -3.81 -4.49 -10.70
C GLU A 37 -4.11 -3.15 -10.00
N ILE A 38 -3.08 -2.32 -9.78
CA ILE A 38 -3.18 -1.05 -9.03
C ILE A 38 -4.29 -0.15 -9.59
N GLU A 39 -4.35 0.02 -10.91
CA GLU A 39 -5.36 0.88 -11.53
C GLU A 39 -6.78 0.34 -11.29
N ALA A 40 -6.98 -0.97 -11.44
CA ALA A 40 -8.27 -1.60 -11.21
C ALA A 40 -8.70 -1.51 -9.74
N GLY A 41 -7.80 -1.86 -8.82
CA GLY A 41 -8.09 -1.80 -7.38
C GLY A 41 -8.46 -0.40 -6.90
N ASN A 42 -7.74 0.63 -7.35
CA ASN A 42 -8.06 2.02 -6.99
C ASN A 42 -9.39 2.49 -7.57
N ARG A 43 -9.74 2.06 -8.79
CA ARG A 43 -11.04 2.37 -9.41
C ARG A 43 -12.17 1.67 -8.66
N ASP A 44 -12.01 0.39 -8.34
CA ASP A 44 -13.04 -0.43 -7.72
C ASP A 44 -13.34 0.05 -6.28
N LEU A 45 -12.30 0.46 -5.55
CA LEU A 45 -12.43 1.07 -4.21
C LEU A 45 -12.70 2.59 -4.25
N GLN A 46 -12.72 3.20 -5.43
CA GLN A 46 -12.93 4.65 -5.62
C GLN A 46 -11.98 5.52 -4.77
N VAL A 47 -10.71 5.11 -4.65
CA VAL A 47 -9.72 5.76 -3.79
C VAL A 47 -9.57 7.25 -4.14
N ALA A 48 -9.55 7.60 -5.42
CA ALA A 48 -9.45 8.99 -5.85
C ALA A 48 -10.64 9.88 -5.41
N THR A 49 -11.80 9.28 -5.17
CA THR A 49 -13.00 9.97 -4.69
C THR A 49 -12.96 10.16 -3.18
N TYR A 50 -12.63 9.10 -2.44
CA TYR A 50 -12.72 9.06 -0.99
C TYR A 50 -11.44 9.56 -0.30
N ALA A 51 -10.27 9.18 -0.81
CA ALA A 51 -8.96 9.58 -0.31
C ALA A 51 -8.14 10.27 -1.41
N PRO A 52 -8.53 11.47 -1.87
CA PRO A 52 -7.74 12.23 -2.83
C PRO A 52 -6.34 12.49 -2.27
N GLY A 53 -5.32 12.31 -3.12
CA GLY A 53 -3.91 12.40 -2.71
C GLY A 53 -3.26 11.08 -2.32
N PHE A 54 -4.00 9.97 -2.42
CA PHE A 54 -3.48 8.64 -2.16
C PHE A 54 -3.66 7.69 -3.35
N LEU A 55 -2.76 6.70 -3.43
CA LEU A 55 -2.80 5.59 -4.38
C LEU A 55 -2.69 4.28 -3.61
N GLY A 56 -3.78 3.53 -3.55
CA GLY A 56 -3.82 2.21 -2.91
C GLY A 56 -2.90 1.21 -3.62
N PHE A 57 -2.24 0.36 -2.86
CA PHE A 57 -1.37 -0.70 -3.39
C PHE A 57 -1.55 -2.05 -2.71
N GLY A 58 -2.43 -2.15 -1.72
CA GLY A 58 -2.65 -3.40 -1.00
C GLY A 58 -3.52 -3.19 0.23
N THR A 59 -3.61 -4.22 1.05
CA THR A 59 -4.40 -4.20 2.29
C THR A 59 -3.60 -4.79 3.44
N ASP A 60 -4.03 -4.55 4.67
CA ASP A 60 -3.50 -5.24 5.86
C ASP A 60 -4.27 -6.53 6.19
N GLY A 61 -5.19 -6.97 5.33
CA GLY A 61 -6.09 -8.11 5.59
C GLY A 61 -7.14 -7.87 6.68
N GLY A 62 -7.14 -6.71 7.35
CA GLY A 62 -7.98 -6.34 8.49
C GLY A 62 -8.97 -5.21 8.21
N GLY A 63 -9.05 -4.70 6.98
CA GLY A 63 -9.94 -3.62 6.59
C GLY A 63 -9.25 -2.27 6.40
N GLU A 64 -7.92 -2.23 6.41
CA GLU A 64 -7.14 -1.05 6.10
C GLU A 64 -6.58 -1.15 4.68
N LEU A 65 -6.64 -0.03 3.96
CA LEU A 65 -5.97 0.20 2.70
C LEU A 65 -4.53 0.65 2.96
N LEU A 66 -3.57 -0.01 2.31
CA LEU A 66 -2.20 0.47 2.22
C LEU A 66 -2.09 1.39 1.00
N ALA A 67 -1.60 2.61 1.19
CA ALA A 67 -1.53 3.60 0.12
C ALA A 67 -0.23 4.40 0.10
N PHE A 68 0.17 4.83 -1.10
CA PHE A 68 1.23 5.81 -1.32
C PHE A 68 0.67 7.22 -1.41
N ASP A 69 1.43 8.20 -0.94
CA ASP A 69 1.24 9.61 -1.28
C ASP A 69 2.17 10.05 -2.44
N GLU A 70 2.13 11.33 -2.81
CA GLU A 70 2.99 11.89 -3.86
C GLU A 70 4.49 11.81 -3.56
N SER A 71 4.88 11.74 -2.28
CA SER A 71 6.28 11.61 -1.87
C SER A 71 6.79 10.18 -1.94
N GLY A 72 5.88 9.20 -2.10
CA GLY A 72 6.17 7.77 -2.02
C GLY A 72 6.19 7.22 -0.58
N ALA A 73 5.74 8.02 0.40
CA ALA A 73 5.54 7.58 1.77
C ALA A 73 4.32 6.64 1.84
N VAL A 74 4.29 5.79 2.86
CA VAL A 74 3.27 4.74 3.02
C VAL A 74 2.33 5.08 4.17
N PHE A 75 1.04 4.96 3.89
CA PHE A 75 -0.05 5.22 4.81
C PHE A 75 -0.99 4.01 4.93
N MET A 76 -1.65 3.93 6.08
CA MET A 76 -2.85 3.10 6.30
C MET A 76 -4.07 4.00 6.34
N LEU A 77 -5.14 3.60 5.66
CA LEU A 77 -6.44 4.27 5.69
C LEU A 77 -7.54 3.24 5.92
N PRO A 78 -8.55 3.53 6.77
CA PRO A 78 -9.67 2.62 6.95
C PRO A 78 -10.45 2.53 5.64
N MET A 79 -10.80 1.32 5.20
CA MET A 79 -11.58 1.15 3.97
C MET A 79 -13.03 1.63 4.13
N ILE A 80 -13.55 1.59 5.36
CA ILE A 80 -14.86 2.15 5.70
C ILE A 80 -14.66 3.58 6.20
N GLY A 81 -15.30 4.55 5.54
CA GLY A 81 -15.11 5.98 5.86
C GLY A 81 -13.76 6.53 5.38
N MET A 82 -13.12 5.86 4.42
CA MET A 82 -11.85 6.22 3.79
C MET A 82 -11.76 7.73 3.50
N GLU A 83 -10.99 8.45 4.30
CA GLU A 83 -10.81 9.90 4.15
C GLU A 83 -9.38 10.30 4.52
N PRO A 84 -8.79 11.33 3.86
CA PRO A 84 -7.41 11.74 4.11
C PRO A 84 -7.10 12.08 5.58
N GLN A 85 -8.09 12.60 6.32
CA GLN A 85 -7.92 12.96 7.73
C GLN A 85 -7.66 11.76 8.65
N TYR A 86 -8.02 10.55 8.22
CA TYR A 86 -7.79 9.30 8.97
C TYR A 86 -6.53 8.56 8.50
N ALA A 87 -5.80 9.11 7.53
CA ALA A 87 -4.59 8.49 7.02
C ALA A 87 -3.47 8.51 8.08
N SER A 88 -2.95 7.33 8.40
CA SER A 88 -1.85 7.15 9.35
C SER A 88 -0.57 6.79 8.60
N LYS A 89 0.44 7.67 8.65
CA LYS A 89 1.75 7.40 8.04
C LYS A 89 2.46 6.29 8.81
N ILE A 90 2.91 5.25 8.11
CA ILE A 90 3.58 4.07 8.70
C ILE A 90 5.02 3.86 8.20
N ALA A 91 5.43 4.52 7.12
CA ALA A 91 6.80 4.56 6.64
C ALA A 91 7.05 5.77 5.73
N ASP A 92 8.32 6.18 5.60
CA ASP A 92 8.73 7.21 4.64
C ASP A 92 8.91 6.64 3.23
N SER A 93 8.94 5.31 3.07
CA SER A 93 9.08 4.66 1.76
C SER A 93 8.63 3.20 1.75
N TRP A 94 8.32 2.69 0.55
CA TRP A 94 8.09 1.25 0.32
C TRP A 94 9.23 0.36 0.85
N ARG A 95 10.50 0.80 0.69
CA ARG A 95 11.67 0.02 1.09
C ARG A 95 11.65 -0.35 2.57
N GLU A 96 11.12 0.52 3.42
CA GLU A 96 10.99 0.23 4.84
C GLU A 96 9.95 -0.85 5.10
N ILE A 97 8.81 -0.82 4.40
CA ILE A 97 7.79 -1.86 4.50
C ILE A 97 8.36 -3.20 4.03
N ALA A 98 9.03 -3.22 2.86
CA ALA A 98 9.60 -4.42 2.30
C ALA A 98 10.61 -5.11 3.24
N ARG A 99 11.39 -4.34 4.01
CA ARG A 99 12.32 -4.87 5.02
C ARG A 99 11.63 -5.46 6.24
N ARG A 100 10.40 -5.06 6.54
CA ARG A 100 9.60 -5.58 7.66
C ARG A 100 8.90 -6.88 7.30
N ILE A 101 8.72 -7.18 6.01
CA ILE A 101 8.04 -8.41 5.57
C ILE A 101 8.90 -9.62 5.93
N THR A 102 8.36 -10.48 6.78
CA THR A 102 9.02 -11.72 7.19
C THR A 102 8.66 -12.84 6.22
N PRO A 103 9.64 -13.55 5.64
CA PRO A 103 9.36 -14.76 4.89
C PRO A 103 8.68 -15.78 5.79
N GLN A 104 7.54 -16.34 5.35
CA GLN A 104 6.97 -17.50 6.03
C GLN A 104 7.91 -18.69 5.76
N ALA A 105 8.55 -19.19 6.82
CA ALA A 105 9.46 -20.34 6.78
C ALA A 105 8.71 -21.66 6.58
#